data_AF-A0A9X6XJD6-F1
#
_entry.id   AF-A0A9X6XJD6-F1
#
_cell.length_a   1.000
_cell.length_b   1.000
_cell.length_c   1.000
_cell.angle_alpha   90.00
_cell.angle_beta   90.00
_cell.angle_gamma   90.00
#
_symmetry.space_group_name_H-M   'P 1'
#
loop_
_entity.id
_entity.type
_entity.pdbx_description
1 polymer ?
#
loop_
_entity_poly.entity_id
_entity_poly.type
_entity_poly.pdbx_seq_one_letter_code
_entity_poly.pdbx_strand_id
1 'polypeptide(L)'
;MLTVDEKRAREKGQDALDANISMRSWGEIKQKARSMQNMKLQLASTGMNIVSIAQPKDTMEDLGNGKRIKVGIEPDMKKQAKFDYDVVLRFYTEDGKYYAQVEKDRTEAHLRDEIIENPSFEDWAEVIADRKDLKAVDVDYNVDTEKAKASYEKELDNEDLDSLPKTEQIKVMLGELSQDDKKEFAGRIKTEIGITGTLSKASDDQLTQALELLKTDFA
;
A
#
# COMPACT_ATOMS: atom_id res chain seq x y z
N MET A 1 -11.82 -9.77 -13.34
CA MET A 1 -12.39 -8.60 -14.03
C MET A 1 -11.20 -7.73 -14.42
N LEU A 2 -10.98 -7.46 -15.72
CA LEU A 2 -9.78 -6.73 -16.14
C LEU A 2 -9.79 -5.29 -15.62
N THR A 3 -8.63 -4.81 -15.16
CA THR A 3 -8.45 -3.43 -14.69
C THR A 3 -8.64 -2.42 -15.83
N VAL A 4 -8.89 -1.14 -15.51
CA VAL A 4 -9.06 -0.08 -16.52
C VAL A 4 -7.80 0.04 -17.39
N ASP A 5 -6.63 -0.18 -16.81
CA ASP A 5 -5.34 -0.15 -17.50
C ASP A 5 -5.17 -1.34 -18.45
N GLU A 6 -5.53 -2.55 -18.03
CA GLU A 6 -5.52 -3.75 -18.89
C GLU A 6 -6.52 -3.65 -20.06
N LYS A 7 -7.68 -3.01 -19.84
CA LYS A 7 -8.65 -2.74 -20.90
C LYS A 7 -8.10 -1.73 -21.92
N ARG A 8 -7.46 -0.65 -21.46
CA ARG A 8 -6.80 0.35 -22.33
C ARG A 8 -5.63 -0.24 -23.12
N ALA A 9 -4.83 -1.11 -22.52
CA ALA A 9 -3.72 -1.79 -23.20
C ALA A 9 -4.25 -2.74 -24.30
N ARG A 10 -5.31 -3.49 -24.01
CA ARG A 10 -5.98 -4.36 -24.98
C ARG A 10 -6.63 -3.57 -26.12
N GLU A 11 -7.22 -2.41 -25.85
CA GLU A 11 -7.75 -1.50 -26.88
C GLU A 11 -6.64 -0.92 -27.78
N LYS A 12 -5.42 -0.78 -27.26
CA LYS A 12 -4.23 -0.34 -28.01
C LYS A 12 -3.44 -1.47 -28.66
N GLY A 13 -3.94 -2.71 -28.60
CA GLY A 13 -3.28 -3.89 -29.18
C GLY A 13 -1.97 -4.29 -28.47
N GLN A 14 -1.75 -3.80 -27.25
CA GLN A 14 -0.62 -4.16 -26.41
C GLN A 14 -1.00 -5.34 -25.50
N ASP A 15 0.01 -6.11 -25.06
CA ASP A 15 -0.22 -7.18 -24.11
C ASP A 15 -0.74 -6.60 -22.79
N ALA A 16 -1.86 -7.13 -22.29
CA ALA A 16 -2.49 -6.65 -21.06
C ALA A 16 -1.59 -6.86 -19.83
N LEU A 17 -0.66 -7.82 -19.91
CA LEU A 17 0.32 -8.11 -18.85
C LEU A 17 1.55 -7.18 -18.89
N ASP A 18 1.79 -6.50 -20.02
CA ASP A 18 2.93 -5.60 -20.24
C ASP A 18 2.49 -4.12 -20.24
N ALA A 19 1.27 -3.86 -19.77
CA ALA A 19 0.75 -2.53 -19.58
C ALA A 19 1.54 -1.81 -18.47
N ASN A 20 2.06 -0.62 -18.76
CA ASN A 20 2.60 0.26 -17.71
C ASN A 20 1.53 0.48 -16.64
N ILE A 21 1.73 -0.14 -15.48
CA ILE A 21 0.83 -0.04 -14.34
C ILE A 21 0.80 1.42 -13.91
N SER A 22 -0.38 2.05 -13.95
CA SER A 22 -0.52 3.42 -13.46
C SER A 22 -0.26 3.48 -11.95
N MET A 23 0.15 4.66 -11.45
CA MET A 23 0.33 4.89 -10.01
C MET A 23 -0.94 4.52 -9.22
N ARG A 24 -2.11 4.75 -9.82
CA ARG A 24 -3.43 4.32 -9.33
C ARG A 24 -3.52 2.80 -9.15
N SER A 25 -3.27 2.03 -10.20
CA SER A 25 -3.30 0.57 -10.12
C SER A 25 -2.31 0.02 -9.09
N TRP A 26 -1.17 0.69 -8.91
CA TRP A 26 -0.21 0.36 -7.85
C TRP A 26 -0.75 0.61 -6.44
N GLY A 27 -1.51 1.69 -6.24
CA GLY A 27 -2.23 2.00 -5.00
C GLY A 27 -3.30 0.95 -4.66
N GLU A 28 -4.10 0.53 -5.65
CA GLU A 28 -5.09 -0.53 -5.46
C GLU A 28 -4.43 -1.88 -5.07
N ILE A 29 -3.32 -2.23 -5.72
CA ILE A 29 -2.55 -3.44 -5.38
C ILE A 29 -2.06 -3.38 -3.94
N LYS A 30 -1.50 -2.25 -3.50
CA LYS A 30 -1.05 -2.06 -2.10
C LYS A 30 -2.20 -2.20 -1.10
N GLN A 31 -3.37 -1.64 -1.41
CA GLN A 31 -4.55 -1.76 -0.56
C GLN A 31 -5.04 -3.20 -0.46
N LYS A 32 -5.17 -3.90 -1.60
CA LYS A 32 -5.57 -5.32 -1.62
C LYS A 32 -4.57 -6.18 -0.82
N ALA A 33 -3.27 -5.93 -0.98
CA ALA A 33 -2.25 -6.63 -0.21
C ALA A 33 -2.37 -6.34 1.31
N ARG A 34 -2.66 -5.10 1.70
CA ARG A 34 -2.91 -4.73 3.12
C ARG A 34 -4.16 -5.43 3.66
N SER A 35 -5.25 -5.38 2.92
CA SER A 35 -6.52 -6.02 3.31
C SER A 35 -6.33 -7.54 3.47
N MET A 36 -5.61 -8.19 2.56
CA MET A 36 -5.28 -9.61 2.67
C MET A 36 -4.45 -9.92 3.92
N GLN A 37 -3.44 -9.11 4.25
CA GLN A 37 -2.65 -9.30 5.46
C GLN A 37 -3.50 -9.12 6.74
N ASN A 38 -4.36 -8.11 6.78
CA ASN A 38 -5.29 -7.90 7.89
C ASN A 38 -6.26 -9.07 8.06
N MET A 39 -6.77 -9.61 6.95
CA MET A 39 -7.64 -10.79 6.98
C MET A 39 -6.92 -12.02 7.55
N LYS A 40 -5.63 -12.21 7.21
CA LYS A 40 -4.82 -13.26 7.84
C LYS A 40 -4.70 -13.06 9.35
N LEU A 41 -4.42 -11.84 9.80
CA LEU A 41 -4.33 -11.55 11.23
C LEU A 41 -5.66 -11.81 11.97
N GLN A 42 -6.79 -11.43 11.36
CA GLN A 42 -8.12 -11.70 11.91
C GLN A 42 -8.40 -13.20 11.99
N LEU A 43 -8.12 -13.96 10.93
CA LEU A 43 -8.32 -15.41 10.94
C LEU A 43 -7.41 -16.08 11.98
N ALA A 44 -6.17 -15.61 12.13
CA ALA A 44 -5.26 -16.07 13.17
C ALA A 44 -5.80 -15.80 14.58
N SER A 45 -6.40 -14.63 14.83
CA SER A 45 -7.00 -14.29 16.14
C SER A 45 -8.21 -15.15 16.49
N THR A 46 -8.91 -15.69 15.49
CA THR A 46 -10.01 -16.64 15.68
C THR A 46 -9.56 -18.07 16.00
N GLY A 47 -8.25 -18.34 16.03
CA GLY A 47 -7.67 -19.65 16.32
C GLY A 47 -7.34 -20.50 15.09
N MET A 48 -7.34 -19.91 13.89
CA MET A 48 -6.90 -20.61 12.67
C MET A 48 -5.40 -20.46 12.44
N ASN A 49 -4.71 -21.57 12.18
CA ASN A 49 -3.30 -21.52 11.79
C ASN A 49 -3.16 -21.16 10.31
N ILE A 50 -2.31 -20.17 10.01
CA ILE A 50 -2.11 -19.68 8.64
C ILE A 50 -0.67 -19.89 8.23
N VAL A 51 -0.49 -20.63 7.14
CA VAL A 51 0.81 -20.84 6.51
C VAL A 51 0.92 -19.96 5.27
N SER A 52 1.99 -19.19 5.17
CA SER A 52 2.29 -18.36 3.99
C SER A 52 3.67 -18.74 3.45
N ILE A 53 3.75 -18.93 2.13
CA ILE A 53 4.99 -19.23 1.42
C ILE A 53 5.41 -17.96 0.67
N ALA A 54 6.67 -17.58 0.82
CA ALA A 54 7.25 -16.42 0.14
C ALA A 54 8.55 -16.83 -0.57
N GLN A 55 8.82 -16.18 -1.70
CA GLN A 55 10.09 -16.35 -2.41
C GLN A 55 11.19 -15.54 -1.71
N PRO A 56 12.45 -16.01 -1.72
CA PRO A 56 13.56 -15.23 -1.20
C PRO A 56 13.88 -14.05 -2.14
N LYS A 57 14.22 -12.91 -1.53
CA LYS A 57 14.66 -11.70 -2.21
C LYS A 57 15.95 -11.19 -1.59
N ASP A 58 16.83 -10.69 -2.43
CA ASP A 58 18.11 -10.16 -1.98
C ASP A 58 17.92 -8.77 -1.36
N THR A 59 18.33 -8.63 -0.11
CA THR A 59 18.43 -7.34 0.57
C THR A 59 19.76 -6.70 0.19
N MET A 60 19.67 -5.56 -0.49
CA MET A 60 20.82 -4.81 -0.98
C MET A 60 20.99 -3.53 -0.16
N GLU A 61 22.14 -3.31 0.44
CA GLU A 61 22.50 -2.06 1.12
C GLU A 61 23.34 -1.18 0.18
N ASP A 62 23.08 0.13 0.22
CA ASP A 62 23.85 1.11 -0.54
C ASP A 62 24.93 1.70 0.37
N LEU A 63 26.18 1.39 0.07
CA LEU A 63 27.35 1.90 0.82
C LEU A 63 27.74 3.33 0.43
N GLY A 64 26.97 3.98 -0.45
CA GLY A 64 27.38 5.22 -1.12
C GLY A 64 28.28 4.95 -2.33
N ASN A 65 28.36 5.93 -3.24
CA ASN A 65 29.04 5.84 -4.55
C ASN A 65 28.41 4.85 -5.55
N GLY A 66 27.10 4.57 -5.45
CA GLY A 66 26.37 3.75 -6.43
C GLY A 66 26.72 2.26 -6.40
N LYS A 67 27.43 1.80 -5.36
CA LYS A 67 27.71 0.38 -5.13
C LYS A 67 26.72 -0.20 -4.14
N ARG A 68 25.84 -1.06 -4.65
CA ARG A 68 24.92 -1.86 -3.84
C ARG A 68 25.57 -3.21 -3.52
N ILE A 69 25.69 -3.54 -2.25
CA ILE A 69 26.17 -4.84 -1.79
C ILE A 69 24.99 -5.68 -1.29
N LYS A 70 25.05 -6.99 -1.53
CA LYS A 70 24.09 -7.94 -0.97
C LYS A 70 24.41 -8.15 0.50
N VAL A 71 23.48 -7.77 1.38
CA VAL A 71 23.64 -7.82 2.85
C VAL A 71 22.83 -8.93 3.47
N GLY A 72 21.78 -9.41 2.80
CA GLY A 72 20.98 -10.50 3.30
C GLY A 72 20.01 -11.05 2.28
N ILE A 73 19.22 -12.02 2.73
CA ILE A 73 18.09 -12.58 2.00
C ILE A 73 16.88 -12.41 2.92
N GLU A 74 15.80 -11.83 2.40
CA GLU A 74 14.54 -11.66 3.11
C GLU A 74 13.39 -12.24 2.28
N PRO A 75 12.25 -12.64 2.89
CA PRO A 75 11.09 -13.06 2.11
C PRO A 75 10.50 -11.87 1.33
N ASP A 76 10.15 -12.08 0.06
CA ASP A 76 9.49 -11.08 -0.78
C ASP A 76 8.02 -10.91 -0.33
N MET A 77 7.86 -10.08 0.70
CA MET A 77 6.57 -9.73 1.28
C MET A 77 6.51 -8.23 1.53
N LYS A 78 5.33 -7.74 1.93
CA LYS A 78 5.15 -6.36 2.37
C LYS A 78 6.18 -6.02 3.45
N LYS A 79 6.78 -4.82 3.37
CA LYS A 79 7.66 -4.30 4.42
C LYS A 79 6.97 -4.45 5.78
N GLN A 80 7.72 -4.93 6.77
CA GLN A 80 7.28 -5.24 8.14
C GLN A 80 6.42 -6.49 8.33
N ALA A 81 6.02 -7.22 7.27
CA ALA A 81 5.21 -8.42 7.44
C ALA A 81 5.89 -9.49 8.32
N LYS A 82 7.23 -9.54 8.36
CA LYS A 82 8.00 -10.39 9.29
C LYS A 82 7.69 -10.18 10.78
N PHE A 83 7.18 -9.01 11.17
CA PHE A 83 6.78 -8.75 12.55
C PHE A 83 5.42 -9.36 12.90
N ASP A 84 4.56 -9.53 11.89
CA ASP A 84 3.21 -10.09 12.02
C ASP A 84 3.23 -11.60 12.25
N TYR A 85 4.15 -12.34 11.62
CA TYR A 85 4.25 -13.79 11.76
C TYR A 85 4.89 -14.20 13.08
N ASP A 86 4.35 -15.23 13.74
CA ASP A 86 4.92 -15.76 14.97
C ASP A 86 6.09 -16.71 14.72
N VAL A 87 6.03 -17.48 13.64
CA VAL A 87 7.08 -18.41 13.19
C VAL A 87 7.54 -18.01 11.78
N VAL A 88 8.86 -17.94 11.58
CA VAL A 88 9.50 -17.67 10.28
C VAL A 88 10.63 -18.68 10.08
N LEU A 89 10.50 -19.45 9.00
CA LEU A 89 11.44 -20.49 8.61
C LEU A 89 12.05 -20.15 7.26
N ARG A 90 13.38 -20.27 7.16
CA ARG A 90 14.10 -20.15 5.90
C ARG A 90 14.49 -21.54 5.39
N PHE A 91 13.80 -21.98 4.36
CA PHE A 91 14.04 -23.28 3.73
C PHE A 91 15.25 -23.24 2.79
N TYR A 92 16.06 -24.28 2.83
CA TYR A 92 17.17 -24.51 1.90
C TYR A 92 17.41 -26.01 1.68
N THR A 93 18.19 -26.33 0.64
CA THR A 93 18.57 -27.71 0.32
C THR A 93 20.09 -27.82 0.40
N GLU A 94 20.57 -28.84 1.09
CA GLU A 94 21.99 -29.16 1.24
C GLU A 94 22.13 -30.68 1.09
N ASP A 95 23.08 -31.13 0.26
CA ASP A 95 23.34 -32.57 0.00
C ASP A 95 22.09 -33.41 -0.36
N GLY A 96 21.12 -32.80 -1.06
CA GLY A 96 19.89 -33.47 -1.46
C GLY A 96 18.85 -33.65 -0.34
N LYS A 97 19.10 -33.09 0.84
CA LYS A 97 18.18 -33.04 1.97
C LYS A 97 17.58 -31.66 2.13
N TYR A 98 16.35 -31.61 2.65
CA TYR A 98 15.64 -30.36 2.90
C TYR A 98 15.83 -29.93 4.35
N TYR A 99 16.21 -28.69 4.54
CA TYR A 99 16.43 -28.07 5.84
C TYR A 99 15.64 -26.78 5.96
N ALA A 100 15.32 -26.38 7.19
CA ALA A 100 14.95 -25.02 7.48
C ALA A 100 15.75 -24.46 8.66
N GLN A 101 16.20 -23.23 8.50
CA GLN A 101 16.73 -22.41 9.60
C GLN A 101 15.58 -21.62 10.23
N VAL A 102 15.48 -21.66 11.57
CA VAL A 102 14.48 -20.91 12.33
C VAL A 102 14.94 -19.45 12.50
N GLU A 103 14.36 -18.51 11.75
CA GLU A 103 14.69 -17.08 11.88
C GLU A 103 13.93 -16.42 13.04
N LYS A 104 12.74 -16.92 13.33
CA LYS A 104 11.85 -16.43 14.40
C LYS A 104 10.90 -17.54 14.83
N ASP A 105 10.75 -17.73 16.14
CA ASP A 105 9.71 -18.55 16.73
C ASP A 105 9.24 -17.91 18.04
N ARG A 106 7.98 -17.44 18.09
CA ARG A 106 7.33 -16.92 19.31
C ARG A 106 6.57 -17.98 20.10
N THR A 107 6.44 -19.19 19.55
CA THR A 107 5.83 -20.33 20.25
C THR A 107 6.79 -20.96 21.25
N GLU A 108 8.09 -20.66 21.12
CA GLU A 108 9.19 -21.22 21.92
C GLU A 108 9.36 -22.74 21.72
N ALA A 109 8.81 -23.30 20.62
CA ALA A 109 9.03 -24.69 20.24
C ALA A 109 10.48 -24.95 19.80
N HIS A 110 11.05 -24.01 19.03
CA HIS A 110 12.45 -24.06 18.59
C HIS A 110 13.25 -22.82 18.98
N LEU A 111 14.57 -22.98 19.05
CA LEU A 111 15.49 -21.88 19.27
C LEU A 111 15.75 -21.11 17.97
N ARG A 112 16.09 -19.83 18.10
CA ARG A 112 16.55 -19.04 16.97
C ARG A 112 17.84 -19.63 16.39
N ASP A 113 17.95 -19.64 15.07
CA ASP A 113 19.03 -20.20 14.27
C ASP A 113 19.17 -21.73 14.35
N GLU A 114 18.21 -22.42 14.97
CA GLU A 114 18.12 -23.87 14.92
C GLU A 114 17.87 -24.35 13.49
N ILE A 115 18.49 -25.48 13.14
CA ILE A 115 18.34 -26.14 11.84
C ILE A 115 17.50 -27.39 12.03
N ILE A 116 16.36 -27.44 11.34
CA ILE A 116 15.44 -28.57 11.36
C ILE A 116 15.58 -29.33 10.02
N GLU A 117 15.82 -30.63 10.08
CA GLU A 117 15.82 -31.51 8.90
C GLU A 117 14.38 -31.93 8.59
N ASN A 118 13.93 -31.71 7.35
CA ASN A 118 12.56 -31.99 6.88
C ASN A 118 11.47 -31.43 7.83
N PRO A 119 11.47 -30.11 8.11
CA PRO A 119 10.50 -29.50 9.02
C PRO A 119 9.07 -29.76 8.56
N SER A 120 8.18 -29.98 9.54
CA SER A 120 6.81 -30.38 9.35
C SER A 120 5.88 -29.67 10.36
N PHE A 121 4.58 -29.92 10.27
CA PHE A 121 3.64 -29.43 11.28
C PHE A 121 3.85 -30.12 12.64
N GLU A 122 4.41 -31.33 12.67
CA GLU A 122 4.57 -32.13 13.88
C GLU A 122 5.51 -31.45 14.89
N ASP A 123 6.49 -30.69 14.39
CA ASP A 123 7.44 -29.91 15.17
C ASP A 123 6.77 -28.88 16.11
N TRP A 124 5.55 -28.42 15.78
CA TRP A 124 4.76 -27.49 16.61
C TRP A 124 3.49 -28.12 17.20
N ALA A 125 3.27 -29.42 17.04
CA ALA A 125 2.01 -30.07 17.39
C ALA A 125 1.67 -29.96 18.88
N GLU A 126 2.65 -30.09 19.78
CA GLU A 126 2.46 -30.00 21.23
C GLU A 126 1.99 -28.59 21.64
N VAL A 127 2.68 -27.56 21.17
CA VAL A 127 2.33 -26.16 21.49
C VAL A 127 0.96 -25.78 20.92
N ILE A 128 0.58 -26.34 19.78
CA ILE A 128 -0.74 -26.11 19.18
C ILE A 128 -1.83 -26.85 19.96
N ALA A 129 -1.56 -28.07 20.43
CA ALA A 129 -2.51 -28.85 21.22
C ALA A 129 -2.85 -28.15 22.55
N ASP A 130 -1.85 -27.58 23.23
CA ASP A 130 -2.02 -26.83 24.48
C ASP A 130 -2.87 -25.56 24.33
N ARG A 131 -2.97 -25.03 23.11
CA ARG A 131 -3.71 -23.79 22.81
C ARG A 131 -5.16 -24.04 22.38
N LYS A 132 -5.58 -25.30 22.29
CA LYS A 132 -6.90 -25.70 21.77
C LYS A 132 -8.09 -25.12 22.54
N ASP A 133 -7.93 -24.90 23.85
CA ASP A 133 -8.99 -24.41 24.73
C ASP A 133 -8.95 -22.89 24.97
N LEU A 134 -8.00 -22.18 24.34
CA LEU A 134 -7.91 -20.73 24.46
C LEU A 134 -9.06 -20.05 23.70
N LYS A 135 -9.64 -19.01 24.31
CA LYS A 135 -10.72 -18.25 23.69
C LYS A 135 -10.20 -17.48 22.49
N ALA A 136 -10.84 -17.69 21.34
CA ALA A 136 -10.71 -16.85 20.16
C ALA A 136 -10.98 -15.38 20.53
N VAL A 137 -10.11 -14.48 20.06
CA VAL A 137 -10.32 -13.04 20.18
C VAL A 137 -10.81 -12.55 18.82
N ASP A 138 -12.01 -12.00 18.78
CA ASP A 138 -12.54 -11.37 17.57
C ASP A 138 -11.91 -9.97 17.44
N VAL A 139 -10.90 -9.86 16.58
CA VAL A 139 -10.24 -8.60 16.27
C VAL A 139 -10.76 -8.12 14.92
N ASP A 140 -11.66 -7.13 14.95
CA ASP A 140 -12.24 -6.57 13.74
C ASP A 140 -11.34 -5.50 13.12
N TYR A 141 -10.62 -5.86 12.05
CA TYR A 141 -9.79 -4.94 11.27
C TYR A 141 -10.56 -4.20 10.14
N ASN A 142 -11.89 -4.35 10.04
CA ASN A 142 -12.68 -3.71 8.99
C ASN A 142 -12.69 -2.18 9.12
N VAL A 143 -12.64 -1.65 10.35
CA VAL A 143 -12.61 -0.19 10.61
C VAL A 143 -11.37 0.47 9.98
N ASP A 144 -10.22 -0.21 10.00
CA ASP A 144 -8.99 0.29 9.39
C ASP A 144 -9.00 0.19 7.85
N THR A 145 -9.79 -0.73 7.32
CA THR A 145 -9.93 -0.92 5.86
C THR A 145 -10.77 0.21 5.25
N GLU A 146 -11.86 0.63 5.91
CA GLU A 146 -12.68 1.75 5.46
C GLU A 146 -11.93 3.10 5.55
N LYS A 147 -11.16 3.32 6.62
CA LYS A 147 -10.28 4.51 6.71
C LYS A 147 -9.21 4.52 5.62
N ALA A 148 -8.63 3.37 5.29
CA ALA A 148 -7.63 3.27 4.23
C ALA A 148 -8.23 3.53 2.83
N LYS A 149 -9.46 3.06 2.57
CA LYS A 149 -10.18 3.39 1.33
C LYS A 149 -10.46 4.89 1.24
N ALA A 150 -11.01 5.49 2.29
CA ALA A 150 -11.33 6.92 2.32
C ALA A 150 -10.07 7.80 2.16
N SER A 151 -8.94 7.41 2.74
CA SER A 151 -7.66 8.10 2.54
C SER A 151 -7.18 8.02 1.10
N TYR A 152 -7.33 6.86 0.46
CA TYR A 152 -6.95 6.68 -0.93
C TYR A 152 -7.89 7.41 -1.90
N GLU A 153 -9.19 7.40 -1.65
CA GLU A 153 -10.16 8.18 -2.44
C GLU A 153 -9.84 9.68 -2.36
N LYS A 154 -9.47 10.20 -1.17
CA LYS A 154 -8.99 11.57 -1.04
C LYS A 154 -7.66 11.85 -1.75
N GLU A 155 -6.72 10.90 -1.74
CA GLU A 155 -5.46 11.04 -2.50
C GLU A 155 -5.72 10.97 -4.02
N LEU A 156 -6.68 10.14 -4.45
CA LEU A 156 -7.12 10.00 -5.85
C LEU A 156 -7.73 11.30 -6.38
N ASP A 157 -8.64 11.91 -5.61
CA ASP A 157 -9.29 13.16 -6.01
C ASP A 157 -8.25 14.28 -6.22
N ASN A 158 -7.20 14.31 -5.41
CA ASN A 158 -6.12 15.29 -5.52
C ASN A 158 -5.15 15.01 -6.69
N GLU A 159 -4.76 13.76 -6.95
CA GLU A 159 -3.87 13.40 -8.07
C GLU A 159 -4.56 13.57 -9.45
N ASP A 160 -5.83 13.19 -9.57
CA ASP A 160 -6.59 13.38 -10.80
C ASP A 160 -6.80 14.89 -11.08
N LEU A 161 -7.03 15.70 -10.04
CA LEU A 161 -7.02 17.16 -10.15
C LEU A 161 -5.67 17.67 -10.64
N ASP A 162 -4.56 17.32 -9.98
CA ASP A 162 -3.23 17.86 -10.30
C ASP A 162 -2.76 17.56 -11.73
N SER A 163 -3.33 16.53 -12.37
CA SER A 163 -3.08 16.17 -13.77
C SER A 163 -3.83 17.03 -14.80
N LEU A 164 -4.88 17.74 -14.39
CA LEU A 164 -5.70 18.58 -15.27
C LEU A 164 -5.02 19.93 -15.55
N PRO A 165 -5.37 20.63 -16.64
CA PRO A 165 -4.97 22.02 -16.81
C PRO A 165 -5.43 22.87 -15.62
N LYS A 166 -4.60 23.81 -15.13
CA LYS A 166 -4.88 24.64 -13.94
C LYS A 166 -6.25 25.33 -13.98
N THR A 167 -6.72 25.72 -15.17
CA THR A 167 -8.06 26.31 -15.36
C THR A 167 -9.19 25.34 -15.04
N GLU A 168 -9.01 24.05 -15.31
CA GLU A 168 -9.99 23.01 -15.05
C GLU A 168 -9.92 22.56 -13.58
N GLN A 169 -8.72 22.50 -13.00
CA GLN A 169 -8.53 22.30 -11.56
C GLN A 169 -9.31 23.33 -10.74
N ILE A 170 -9.14 24.62 -11.06
CA ILE A 170 -9.84 25.72 -10.40
C ILE A 170 -11.36 25.58 -10.54
N LYS A 171 -11.88 25.15 -11.70
CA LYS A 171 -13.32 24.94 -11.89
C LYS A 171 -13.88 23.79 -11.07
N VAL A 172 -13.13 22.69 -10.96
CA VAL A 172 -13.56 21.52 -10.18
C VAL A 172 -13.63 21.89 -8.70
N MET A 173 -12.57 22.48 -8.14
CA MET A 173 -12.57 22.93 -6.73
C MET A 173 -13.63 24.00 -6.46
N LEU A 174 -13.84 24.94 -7.40
CA LEU A 174 -14.95 25.90 -7.33
C LEU A 174 -16.32 25.22 -7.38
N GLY A 175 -16.44 24.04 -7.99
CA GLY A 175 -17.67 23.25 -8.03
C GLY A 175 -18.10 22.81 -6.63
N GLU A 176 -17.14 22.42 -5.80
CA GLU A 176 -17.31 21.82 -4.47
C GLU A 176 -17.55 22.84 -3.36
N LEU A 177 -17.14 24.09 -3.56
CA LEU A 177 -17.34 25.18 -2.59
C LEU A 177 -18.81 25.58 -2.41
N SER A 178 -19.12 26.18 -1.27
CA SER A 178 -20.43 26.80 -1.03
C SER A 178 -20.62 28.08 -1.88
N GLN A 179 -21.85 28.56 -2.03
CA GLN A 179 -22.12 29.78 -2.78
C GLN A 179 -21.49 31.04 -2.17
N ASP A 180 -21.23 31.02 -0.85
CA ASP A 180 -20.62 32.16 -0.16
C ASP A 180 -19.10 32.13 -0.32
N ASP A 181 -18.48 30.95 -0.20
CA ASP A 181 -17.04 30.77 -0.44
C ASP A 181 -16.65 31.06 -1.89
N LYS A 182 -17.51 30.72 -2.87
CA LYS A 182 -17.29 31.09 -4.28
C LYS A 182 -17.25 32.61 -4.49
N LYS A 183 -18.07 33.36 -3.75
CA LYS A 183 -18.08 34.84 -3.82
C LYS A 183 -16.86 35.43 -3.14
N GLU A 184 -16.46 34.87 -2.01
CA GLU A 184 -15.24 35.28 -1.30
C GLU A 184 -14.00 35.05 -2.15
N PHE A 185 -13.85 33.84 -2.71
CA PHE A 185 -12.78 33.52 -3.64
C PHE A 185 -12.77 34.46 -4.85
N ALA A 186 -13.92 34.70 -5.49
CA ALA A 186 -14.04 35.63 -6.61
C ALA A 186 -13.62 37.07 -6.24
N GLY A 187 -13.87 37.49 -5.00
CA GLY A 187 -13.41 38.77 -4.46
C GLY A 187 -11.90 38.82 -4.26
N ARG A 188 -11.30 37.74 -3.73
CA ARG A 188 -9.86 37.65 -3.45
C ARG A 188 -9.03 37.51 -4.73
N ILE A 189 -9.44 36.69 -5.70
CA ILE A 189 -8.71 36.63 -6.99
C ILE A 189 -8.71 37.96 -7.75
N LYS A 190 -9.77 38.77 -7.58
CA LYS A 190 -9.87 40.08 -8.21
C LYS A 190 -8.99 41.12 -7.52
N THR A 191 -8.88 41.04 -6.19
CA THR A 191 -8.20 42.04 -5.35
C THR A 191 -6.72 41.73 -5.17
N GLU A 192 -6.38 40.46 -4.94
CA GLU A 192 -5.03 39.99 -4.60
C GLU A 192 -4.23 39.56 -5.84
N ILE A 193 -4.89 38.93 -6.82
CA ILE A 193 -4.23 38.31 -7.99
C ILE A 193 -4.45 39.13 -9.29
N GLY A 194 -5.45 40.03 -9.29
CA GLY A 194 -5.76 40.92 -10.41
C GLY A 194 -6.51 40.26 -11.57
N ILE A 195 -7.12 39.09 -11.36
CA ILE A 195 -7.95 38.43 -12.38
C ILE A 195 -9.32 39.13 -12.41
N THR A 196 -9.56 39.93 -13.45
CA THR A 196 -10.79 40.74 -13.61
C THR A 196 -11.76 40.19 -14.66
N GLY A 197 -11.41 39.10 -15.34
CA GLY A 197 -12.20 38.47 -16.40
C GLY A 197 -12.23 36.94 -16.31
N THR A 198 -12.54 36.26 -17.42
CA THR A 198 -12.62 34.80 -17.49
C THR A 198 -11.26 34.15 -17.19
N LEU A 199 -11.24 33.09 -16.37
CA LEU A 199 -10.02 32.32 -16.03
C LEU A 199 -9.22 31.86 -17.26
N SER A 200 -9.88 31.70 -18.41
CA SER A 200 -9.24 31.35 -19.70
C SER A 200 -8.32 32.44 -20.29
N LYS A 201 -8.30 33.66 -19.71
CA LYS A 201 -7.45 34.78 -20.15
C LYS A 201 -6.36 35.16 -19.13
N ALA A 202 -6.28 34.45 -18.00
CA ALA A 202 -5.27 34.68 -16.97
C ALA A 202 -3.91 34.11 -17.37
N SER A 203 -2.82 34.71 -16.87
CA SER A 203 -1.46 34.14 -17.06
C SER A 203 -1.26 32.89 -16.21
N ASP A 204 -0.27 32.07 -16.57
CA ASP A 204 0.03 30.83 -15.84
C ASP A 204 0.41 31.09 -14.37
N ASP A 205 1.11 32.19 -14.09
CA ASP A 205 1.44 32.62 -12.73
C ASP A 205 0.19 33.00 -11.92
N GLN A 206 -0.76 33.70 -12.55
CA GLN A 206 -2.04 34.06 -11.92
C GLN A 206 -2.90 32.84 -11.64
N LEU A 207 -2.91 31.86 -12.55
CA LEU A 207 -3.60 30.59 -12.35
C LEU A 207 -2.97 29.77 -11.22
N THR A 208 -1.64 29.82 -11.08
CA THR A 208 -0.93 29.13 -9.99
C THR A 208 -1.27 29.73 -8.63
N GLN A 209 -1.23 31.06 -8.50
CA GLN A 209 -1.61 31.75 -7.26
C GLN A 209 -3.07 31.53 -6.89
N ALA A 210 -3.97 31.51 -7.88
CA ALA A 210 -5.39 31.26 -7.64
C ALA A 210 -5.65 29.82 -7.16
N LEU A 211 -4.85 28.87 -7.66
CA LEU A 211 -4.94 27.46 -7.28
C LEU A 211 -4.33 27.20 -5.90
N GLU A 212 -3.23 27.86 -5.55
CA GLU A 212 -2.68 27.85 -4.19
C GLU A 212 -3.68 28.42 -3.18
N LEU A 213 -4.31 29.55 -3.50
CA LEU A 213 -5.34 30.16 -2.65
C LEU A 213 -6.51 29.20 -2.38
N LEU A 214 -6.96 28.44 -3.39
CA LEU A 214 -7.99 27.41 -3.21
C LEU A 214 -7.52 26.28 -2.30
N LYS A 215 -6.28 25.83 -2.45
CA LYS A 215 -5.72 24.73 -1.67
C LYS A 215 -5.40 25.09 -0.23
N THR A 216 -5.10 26.36 0.08
CA THR A 216 -4.74 26.77 1.44
C THR A 216 -5.92 27.33 2.24
N ASP A 217 -6.77 28.12 1.58
CA ASP A 217 -7.76 28.95 2.29
C ASP A 217 -9.19 28.42 2.13
N PHE A 218 -9.42 27.49 1.19
CA PHE A 218 -10.75 26.98 0.83
C PHE A 218 -10.83 25.43 0.73
N ALA A 219 -9.79 24.69 1.14
CA ALA A 219 -9.76 23.23 1.14
C ALA A 219 -10.23 22.61 2.46
#